data_AF-A0A6M3JJK5-F1
#
_entry.id   AF-A0A6M3JJK5-F1
#
_cell.length_a   1.000
_cell.length_b   1.000
_cell.length_c   1.000
_cell.angle_alpha   90.00
_cell.angle_beta   90.00
_cell.angle_gamma   90.00
#
_symmetry.space_group_name_H-M   'P 1'
#
loop_
_entity.id
_entity.type
_entity.pdbx_description
1 polymer ?
#
loop_
_entity_poly.entity_id
_entity_poly.type
_entity_poly.pdbx_seq_one_letter_code
_entity_poly.pdbx_strand_id
1 'polypeptide(L)'
;ACDTSFIPKLIDKKKLRIALQEMTNPITDNRIQKSIEYWNSKGKPFPKHCIQNSKIIKRINSLLRRKIKREQLTLSKIVEATDLYYEFITSPLTTISKSVSMSQFILFDDTYVTKVKGKKIEIISWLDECLKGRDYLFKTYGKYVKNTNPELTEKIWKLWKDKKLYSNNKDATYMENNFRIAADKTATFIVENSHRIKLGRLEKTPLMFINYVFNAALNGGDTERIRPGSISNDYFYSEILPTYLKKNGFMN
;
A
#
# COMPACT_ATOMS: atom_id res chain seq x y z
N ALA A 1 -3.14 84.93 -3.41
CA ALA A 1 -2.39 83.78 -3.97
C ALA A 1 -2.91 82.52 -3.28
N CYS A 2 -3.65 81.68 -3.99
CA CYS A 2 -4.10 80.39 -3.47
C CYS A 2 -3.18 79.30 -4.00
N ASP A 3 -2.67 78.53 -3.06
CA ASP A 3 -1.60 77.56 -3.19
C ASP A 3 -2.04 76.36 -4.06
N THR A 4 -1.45 76.26 -5.24
CA THR A 4 -1.53 75.06 -6.07
C THR A 4 -0.43 74.10 -5.66
N SER A 5 -0.80 72.92 -5.17
CA SER A 5 -0.25 71.61 -5.58
C SER A 5 -0.21 70.59 -4.43
N PHE A 6 -1.31 69.88 -4.23
CA PHE A 6 -1.25 68.57 -3.59
C PHE A 6 -0.85 67.57 -4.67
N ILE A 7 0.46 67.34 -4.84
CA ILE A 7 0.96 66.22 -5.66
C ILE A 7 1.06 65.01 -4.72
N PRO A 8 0.28 63.95 -4.91
CA PRO A 8 0.45 62.73 -4.11
C PRO A 8 1.84 62.16 -4.41
N LYS A 9 2.64 61.93 -3.37
CA LYS A 9 3.93 61.24 -3.47
C LYS A 9 3.73 59.94 -4.27
N LEU A 10 4.44 59.84 -5.40
CA LEU A 10 4.53 58.64 -6.22
C LEU A 10 4.76 57.43 -5.30
N ILE A 11 3.72 56.61 -5.14
CA ILE A 11 3.83 55.35 -4.43
C ILE A 11 4.85 54.51 -5.20
N ASP A 12 5.93 54.14 -4.52
CA ASP A 12 7.01 53.33 -5.07
C ASP A 12 6.40 52.06 -5.69
N LYS A 13 6.44 51.97 -7.03
CA LYS A 13 5.90 50.85 -7.80
C LYS A 13 6.45 49.51 -7.32
N LYS A 14 7.67 49.48 -6.75
CA LYS A 14 8.26 48.27 -6.15
C LYS A 14 7.53 47.87 -4.87
N LYS A 15 7.24 48.84 -3.98
CA LYS A 15 6.44 48.60 -2.77
C LYS A 15 5.00 48.21 -3.11
N LEU A 16 4.39 48.85 -4.11
CA LEU A 16 3.06 48.48 -4.58
C LEU A 16 3.04 47.06 -5.17
N ARG A 17 4.07 46.67 -5.92
CA ARG A 17 4.19 45.31 -6.49
C ARG A 17 4.44 44.26 -5.42
N ILE A 18 5.24 44.57 -4.39
CA ILE A 18 5.45 43.70 -3.23
C ILE A 18 4.14 43.58 -2.43
N ALA A 19 3.46 44.69 -2.11
CA ALA A 19 2.18 44.67 -1.43
C ALA A 19 1.11 43.93 -2.23
N LEU A 20 1.07 44.09 -3.56
CA LEU A 20 0.18 43.33 -4.44
C LEU A 20 0.58 41.85 -4.52
N GLN A 21 1.87 41.49 -4.46
CA GLN A 21 2.34 40.10 -4.35
C GLN A 21 2.04 39.48 -2.98
N GLU A 22 2.05 40.26 -1.91
CA GLU A 22 1.68 39.86 -0.56
C GLU A 22 0.15 39.74 -0.41
N MET A 23 -0.62 40.62 -1.05
CA MET A 23 -2.08 40.55 -1.15
C MET A 23 -2.56 39.43 -2.11
N THR A 24 -1.77 39.10 -3.13
CA THR A 24 -2.03 37.98 -4.05
C THR A 24 -1.35 36.69 -3.61
N ASN A 25 -0.64 36.68 -2.47
CA ASN A 25 -0.27 35.44 -1.78
C ASN A 25 -1.59 34.88 -1.24
N PRO A 26 -2.23 33.98 -2.00
CA PRO A 26 -3.65 33.77 -1.85
C PRO A 26 -3.78 32.86 -0.66
N ILE A 27 -4.14 33.40 0.53
CA ILE A 27 -4.39 32.71 1.81
C ILE A 27 -4.13 31.23 1.58
N THR A 28 -2.87 30.83 1.75
CA THR A 28 -2.46 29.46 1.44
C THR A 28 -3.39 28.61 2.25
N ASP A 29 -4.32 27.93 1.58
CA ASP A 29 -5.33 27.15 2.26
C ASP A 29 -4.54 26.23 3.19
N ASN A 30 -4.69 26.43 4.50
CA ASN A 30 -3.79 25.82 5.48
C ASN A 30 -3.76 24.29 5.30
N ARG A 31 -4.84 23.73 4.75
CA ARG A 31 -4.94 22.32 4.34
C ARG A 31 -3.93 21.93 3.27
N ILE A 32 -3.71 22.75 2.26
CA ILE A 32 -2.75 22.50 1.16
C ILE A 32 -1.33 22.47 1.72
N GLN A 33 -0.97 23.49 2.49
CA GLN A 33 0.36 23.60 3.11
C GLN A 33 0.63 22.40 4.02
N LYS A 34 -0.31 22.06 4.91
CA LYS A 34 -0.24 20.89 5.79
C LYS A 34 -0.15 19.58 5.01
N SER A 35 -0.83 19.46 3.86
CA SER A 35 -0.75 18.26 3.01
C SER A 35 0.66 18.07 2.42
N ILE A 36 1.32 19.15 2.01
CA ILE A 36 2.69 19.11 1.47
C ILE A 36 3.68 18.77 2.59
N GLU A 37 3.53 19.37 3.76
CA GLU A 37 4.34 19.08 4.95
C GLU A 37 4.20 17.61 5.36
N TYR A 38 2.97 17.10 5.35
CA TYR A 38 2.70 15.69 5.64
C TYR A 38 3.32 14.75 4.61
N TRP A 39 3.18 15.05 3.32
CA TRP A 39 3.84 14.27 2.28
C TRP A 39 5.36 14.20 2.49
N ASN A 40 5.99 15.33 2.81
CA ASN A 40 7.43 15.42 3.05
C ASN A 40 7.87 14.68 4.33
N SER A 41 7.00 14.58 5.34
CA SER A 41 7.32 13.91 6.61
C SER A 41 7.42 12.38 6.47
N LYS A 42 6.75 11.77 5.47
CA LYS A 42 6.83 10.33 5.20
C LYS A 42 8.22 9.84 4.78
N GLY A 43 9.06 10.72 4.23
CA GLY A 43 10.40 10.35 3.77
C GLY A 43 10.38 9.37 2.60
N LYS A 44 11.43 8.56 2.47
CA LYS A 44 11.54 7.60 1.36
C LYS A 44 10.39 6.56 1.42
N PRO A 45 9.83 6.14 0.28
CA PRO A 45 10.27 6.42 -1.10
C PRO A 45 9.66 7.69 -1.72
N PHE A 46 8.91 8.52 -0.97
CA PHE A 46 8.35 9.74 -1.54
C PHE A 46 9.45 10.77 -1.86
N PRO A 47 9.40 11.43 -3.03
CA PRO A 47 10.25 12.56 -3.31
C PRO A 47 9.84 13.74 -2.42
N LYS A 48 10.83 14.41 -1.82
CA LYS A 48 10.62 15.64 -1.04
C LYS A 48 10.42 16.82 -1.96
N HIS A 49 9.48 17.70 -1.61
CA HIS A 49 9.23 18.96 -2.32
C HIS A 49 9.76 20.13 -1.49
N CYS A 50 10.65 20.94 -2.05
CA CYS A 50 11.07 22.17 -1.40
C CYS A 50 9.90 23.16 -1.40
N ILE A 51 9.51 23.66 -0.22
CA ILE A 51 8.36 24.55 -0.02
C ILE A 51 8.61 25.95 -0.61
N GLN A 52 9.86 26.29 -0.93
CA GLN A 52 10.20 27.52 -1.64
C GLN A 52 9.54 27.55 -3.02
N ASN A 53 9.11 28.74 -3.46
CA ASN A 53 8.19 29.06 -4.57
C ASN A 53 8.56 28.45 -5.96
N SER A 54 8.56 27.13 -6.06
CA SER A 54 8.96 26.36 -7.23
C SER A 54 7.79 26.09 -8.16
N LYS A 55 8.07 25.83 -9.45
CA LYS A 55 7.03 25.46 -10.44
C LYS A 55 6.22 24.24 -9.98
N ILE A 56 6.87 23.28 -9.31
CA ILE A 56 6.24 22.06 -8.79
C ILE A 56 5.27 22.39 -7.65
N ILE A 57 5.67 23.21 -6.66
CA ILE A 57 4.78 23.62 -5.57
C ILE A 57 3.59 24.42 -6.09
N LYS A 58 3.79 25.34 -7.04
CA LYS A 58 2.68 26.07 -7.68
C LYS A 58 1.69 25.11 -8.34
N ARG A 59 2.18 24.08 -9.01
CA ARG A 59 1.34 23.02 -9.61
C ARG A 59 0.58 22.24 -8.53
N ILE A 60 1.26 21.77 -7.48
CA ILE A 60 0.63 21.05 -6.35
C ILE A 60 -0.48 21.90 -5.71
N ASN A 61 -0.18 23.17 -5.41
CA ASN A 61 -1.15 24.10 -4.83
C ASN A 61 -2.38 24.27 -5.72
N SER A 62 -2.18 24.45 -7.03
CA SER A 62 -3.29 24.57 -7.99
C SER A 62 -4.15 23.30 -8.05
N LEU A 63 -3.51 22.12 -8.12
CA LEU A 63 -4.20 20.83 -8.18
C LEU A 63 -4.99 20.54 -6.90
N LEU A 64 -4.38 20.69 -5.72
CA LEU A 64 -5.05 20.49 -4.45
C LEU A 64 -6.18 21.49 -4.23
N ARG A 65 -5.96 22.79 -4.53
CA ARG A 65 -7.02 23.80 -4.41
C ARG A 65 -8.23 23.44 -5.27
N ARG A 66 -8.00 22.97 -6.50
CA ARG A 66 -9.08 22.52 -7.39
C ARG A 66 -9.80 21.30 -6.84
N LYS A 67 -9.05 20.28 -6.37
CA LYS A 67 -9.60 19.05 -5.79
C LYS A 67 -10.40 19.31 -4.51
N ILE A 68 -9.83 20.04 -3.56
CA ILE A 68 -10.47 20.45 -2.30
C ILE A 68 -11.78 21.20 -2.58
N LYS A 69 -11.78 22.16 -3.52
CA LYS A 69 -12.99 22.93 -3.85
C LYS A 69 -14.05 22.08 -4.54
N ARG A 70 -13.66 21.23 -5.50
CA ARG A 70 -14.59 20.44 -6.32
C ARG A 70 -15.21 19.28 -5.54
N GLU A 71 -14.40 18.58 -4.75
CA GLU A 71 -14.77 17.32 -4.09
C GLU A 71 -14.94 17.48 -2.58
N GLN A 72 -14.84 18.71 -2.07
CA GLN A 72 -14.94 19.03 -0.64
C GLN A 72 -13.99 18.19 0.22
N LEU A 73 -12.78 17.93 -0.28
CA LEU A 73 -11.79 17.11 0.43
C LEU A 73 -11.32 17.81 1.71
N THR A 74 -11.38 17.08 2.81
CA THR A 74 -10.80 17.48 4.10
C THR A 74 -9.32 17.15 4.13
N LEU A 75 -8.58 17.79 5.05
CA LEU A 75 -7.18 17.44 5.29
C LEU A 75 -7.02 15.97 5.71
N SER A 76 -7.93 15.44 6.56
CA SER A 76 -7.80 14.04 7.01
C SER A 76 -7.94 13.06 5.85
N LYS A 77 -8.87 13.28 4.91
CA LYS A 77 -9.00 12.42 3.72
C LYS A 77 -7.74 12.41 2.86
N ILE A 78 -7.08 13.57 2.69
CA ILE A 78 -5.82 13.66 1.94
C ILE A 78 -4.70 12.90 2.68
N VAL A 79 -4.63 13.05 4.00
CA VAL A 79 -3.67 12.36 4.87
C VAL A 79 -3.88 10.84 4.81
N GLU A 80 -5.12 10.37 4.98
CA GLU A 80 -5.50 8.96 4.91
C GLU A 80 -5.16 8.35 3.54
N ALA A 81 -5.46 9.06 2.45
CA ALA A 81 -5.11 8.62 1.10
C ALA A 81 -3.57 8.58 0.89
N THR A 82 -2.84 9.54 1.46
CA THR A 82 -1.38 9.57 1.42
C THR A 82 -0.77 8.40 2.20
N ASP A 83 -1.34 8.07 3.35
CA ASP A 83 -0.93 6.93 4.18
C ASP A 83 -1.15 5.61 3.46
N LEU A 84 -2.34 5.44 2.89
CA LEU A 84 -2.68 4.25 2.14
C LEU A 84 -1.79 4.10 0.89
N TYR A 85 -1.51 5.18 0.18
CA TYR A 85 -0.58 5.13 -0.96
C TYR A 85 0.84 4.76 -0.51
N TYR A 86 1.32 5.35 0.58
CA TYR A 86 2.63 5.04 1.16
C TYR A 86 2.73 3.57 1.57
N GLU A 87 1.71 3.06 2.28
CA GLU A 87 1.57 1.65 2.64
C GLU A 87 1.62 0.78 1.37
N PHE A 88 0.82 1.12 0.36
CA PHE A 88 0.74 0.34 -0.87
C PHE A 88 2.09 0.23 -1.58
N ILE A 89 2.81 1.34 -1.77
CA ILE A 89 4.08 1.32 -2.51
C ILE A 89 5.26 0.75 -1.70
N THR A 90 5.17 0.72 -0.38
CA THR A 90 6.17 0.08 0.50
C THR A 90 5.84 -1.38 0.79
N SER A 91 4.61 -1.82 0.48
CA SER A 91 4.20 -3.21 0.62
C SER A 91 4.93 -4.11 -0.38
N PRO A 92 5.35 -5.33 0.01
CA PRO A 92 5.83 -6.35 -0.92
C PRO A 92 4.79 -6.78 -1.96
N LEU A 93 3.52 -6.43 -1.76
CA LEU A 93 2.44 -6.70 -2.72
C LEU A 93 2.31 -5.63 -3.82
N THR A 94 3.10 -4.54 -3.78
CA THR A 94 3.06 -3.53 -4.83
C THR A 94 3.43 -4.12 -6.19
N THR A 95 2.77 -3.63 -7.23
CA THR A 95 3.18 -3.88 -8.62
C THR A 95 3.73 -2.64 -9.30
N ILE A 96 3.76 -1.51 -8.59
CA ILE A 96 4.36 -0.28 -9.06
C ILE A 96 5.86 -0.34 -8.78
N SER A 97 6.67 -0.03 -9.79
CA SER A 97 8.13 -0.05 -9.68
C SER A 97 8.75 1.25 -9.18
N LYS A 98 8.02 2.37 -9.24
CA LYS A 98 8.50 3.70 -8.86
C LYS A 98 7.43 4.48 -8.10
N SER A 99 7.84 5.11 -7.00
CA SER A 99 6.98 6.10 -6.33
C SER A 99 6.74 7.30 -7.24
N VAL A 100 5.65 8.02 -6.99
CA VAL A 100 5.26 9.20 -7.76
C VAL A 100 5.49 10.46 -6.94
N SER A 101 5.61 11.61 -7.60
CA SER A 101 5.60 12.91 -6.94
C SER A 101 4.20 13.27 -6.43
N MET A 102 4.11 14.24 -5.51
CA MET A 102 2.79 14.66 -5.00
C MET A 102 1.90 15.22 -6.11
N SER A 103 2.46 15.93 -7.10
CA SER A 103 1.67 16.40 -8.24
C SER A 103 1.07 15.25 -9.04
N GLN A 104 1.85 14.17 -9.26
CA GLN A 104 1.39 12.96 -9.96
C GLN A 104 0.44 12.12 -9.10
N PHE A 105 0.61 12.13 -7.78
CA PHE A 105 -0.33 11.52 -6.84
C PHE A 105 -1.73 12.15 -6.99
N ILE A 106 -1.81 13.48 -7.13
CA ILE A 106 -3.08 14.19 -7.26
C ILE A 106 -3.66 14.08 -8.67
N LEU A 107 -2.82 14.23 -9.70
CA LEU A 107 -3.22 14.14 -11.10
C LEU A 107 -2.01 13.85 -11.98
N PHE A 108 -2.07 12.74 -12.70
CA PHE A 108 -1.09 12.42 -13.72
C PHE A 108 -1.14 13.42 -14.87
N ASP A 109 0.02 13.70 -15.46
CA ASP A 109 0.06 14.37 -16.75
C ASP A 109 -0.24 13.36 -17.86
N ASP A 110 -0.67 13.85 -19.02
CA ASP A 110 -1.01 13.01 -20.19
C ASP A 110 0.18 12.17 -20.68
N THR A 111 1.39 12.51 -20.25
CA THR A 111 2.63 11.81 -20.58
C THR A 111 2.97 10.67 -19.61
N TYR A 112 2.30 10.58 -18.46
CA TYR A 112 2.63 9.61 -17.43
C TYR A 112 1.86 8.30 -17.63
N VAL A 113 2.59 7.26 -18.00
CA VAL A 113 2.05 5.90 -18.09
C VAL A 113 2.48 5.10 -16.87
N THR A 114 1.52 4.76 -16.00
CA THR A 114 1.78 3.80 -14.92
C THR A 114 1.70 2.37 -15.47
N LYS A 115 2.72 1.54 -15.20
CA LYS A 115 2.67 0.10 -15.45
C LYS A 115 2.24 -0.62 -14.18
N VAL A 116 1.17 -1.41 -14.26
CA VAL A 116 0.63 -2.22 -13.16
C VAL A 116 0.53 -3.65 -13.66
N LYS A 117 1.12 -4.61 -12.93
CA LYS A 117 1.14 -6.04 -13.33
C LYS A 117 1.68 -6.25 -14.76
N GLY A 118 2.63 -5.44 -15.20
CA GLY A 118 3.18 -5.50 -16.58
C GLY A 118 2.26 -4.97 -17.68
N LYS A 119 1.02 -4.57 -17.36
CA LYS A 119 0.09 -3.94 -18.30
C LYS A 119 0.13 -2.42 -18.14
N LYS A 120 -0.07 -1.68 -19.24
CA LYS A 120 -0.32 -0.24 -19.19
C LYS A 120 -1.73 -0.06 -18.63
N ILE A 121 -1.84 0.52 -17.43
CA ILE A 121 -3.13 0.91 -16.86
C ILE A 121 -3.12 2.43 -16.75
N GLU A 122 -4.13 3.06 -17.34
CA GLU A 122 -4.33 4.51 -17.23
C GLU A 122 -4.89 4.81 -15.84
N ILE A 123 -4.00 5.20 -14.94
CA ILE A 123 -4.38 5.76 -13.65
C ILE A 123 -4.35 7.27 -13.84
N ILE A 124 -5.44 7.94 -13.50
CA ILE A 124 -5.56 9.39 -13.65
C ILE A 124 -5.09 10.10 -12.37
N SER A 125 -5.38 9.52 -11.21
CA SER A 125 -5.04 10.09 -9.90
C SER A 125 -4.90 9.00 -8.85
N TRP A 126 -3.73 8.86 -8.23
CA TRP A 126 -3.57 7.95 -7.09
C TRP A 126 -4.35 8.41 -5.86
N LEU A 127 -4.54 9.72 -5.68
CA LEU A 127 -5.40 10.26 -4.63
C LEU A 127 -6.81 9.69 -4.76
N ASP A 128 -7.40 9.74 -5.95
CA ASP A 128 -8.75 9.23 -6.18
C ASP A 128 -8.83 7.71 -6.01
N GLU A 129 -7.82 6.98 -6.48
CA GLU A 129 -7.77 5.52 -6.30
C GLU A 129 -7.63 5.12 -4.83
N CYS A 130 -6.88 5.88 -4.03
CA CYS A 130 -6.74 5.62 -2.59
C CYS A 130 -8.03 5.97 -1.82
N LEU A 131 -8.78 6.99 -2.24
CA LEU A 131 -10.06 7.35 -1.62
C LEU A 131 -11.14 6.28 -1.79
N LYS A 132 -11.01 5.36 -2.77
CA LYS A 132 -11.89 4.19 -2.92
C LYS A 132 -11.64 3.11 -1.86
N GLY A 133 -10.58 3.26 -1.07
CA GLY A 133 -10.28 2.40 0.06
C GLY A 133 -9.22 1.34 -0.23
N ARG A 134 -8.72 0.78 0.87
CA ARG A 134 -7.55 -0.10 0.91
C ARG A 134 -7.75 -1.41 0.13
N ASP A 135 -8.86 -2.10 0.37
CA ASP A 135 -9.16 -3.36 -0.30
C ASP A 135 -9.22 -3.22 -1.81
N TYR A 136 -9.86 -2.15 -2.28
CA TYR A 136 -9.93 -1.84 -3.70
C TYR A 136 -8.54 -1.61 -4.29
N LEU A 137 -7.70 -0.82 -3.62
CA LEU A 137 -6.36 -0.48 -4.08
C LEU A 137 -5.49 -1.73 -4.24
N PHE A 138 -5.42 -2.59 -3.20
CA PHE A 138 -4.61 -3.80 -3.23
C PHE A 138 -5.15 -4.87 -4.18
N LYS A 139 -6.48 -5.02 -4.32
CA LYS A 139 -7.08 -5.94 -5.30
C LYS A 139 -6.78 -5.51 -6.75
N THR A 140 -6.98 -4.23 -7.04
CA THR A 140 -6.85 -3.70 -8.39
C THR A 140 -5.38 -3.64 -8.81
N TYR A 141 -4.54 -3.02 -7.97
CA TYR A 141 -3.18 -2.65 -8.33
C TYR A 141 -2.10 -3.53 -7.66
N GLY A 142 -2.41 -4.27 -6.60
CA GLY A 142 -1.45 -5.14 -5.91
C GLY A 142 -1.40 -6.57 -6.46
N LYS A 143 -0.43 -7.36 -5.98
CA LYS A 143 -0.29 -8.81 -6.22
C LYS A 143 -1.24 -9.63 -5.33
N TYR A 144 -2.48 -9.16 -5.20
CA TYR A 144 -3.45 -9.77 -4.31
C TYR A 144 -4.06 -11.02 -4.97
N VAL A 145 -4.04 -12.13 -4.24
CA VAL A 145 -4.55 -13.42 -4.69
C VAL A 145 -6.01 -13.54 -4.29
N LYS A 146 -6.83 -14.03 -5.22
CA LYS A 146 -8.24 -14.33 -4.98
C LYS A 146 -8.31 -15.40 -3.89
N ASN A 147 -9.12 -15.18 -2.86
CA ASN A 147 -9.32 -16.18 -1.82
C ASN A 147 -10.24 -17.29 -2.34
N THR A 148 -9.67 -18.35 -2.92
CA THR A 148 -10.48 -19.46 -3.46
C THR A 148 -10.89 -20.46 -2.36
N ASN A 149 -10.18 -20.45 -1.23
CA ASN A 149 -10.42 -21.32 -0.07
C ASN A 149 -10.60 -20.48 1.21
N PRO A 150 -11.75 -19.80 1.38
CA PRO A 150 -11.96 -18.85 2.48
C PRO A 150 -11.92 -19.48 3.87
N GLU A 151 -12.59 -20.62 4.06
CA GLU A 151 -12.61 -21.35 5.34
C GLU A 151 -11.21 -21.81 5.76
N LEU A 152 -10.41 -22.28 4.80
CA LEU A 152 -9.04 -22.71 5.06
C LEU A 152 -8.14 -21.52 5.39
N THR A 153 -8.30 -20.40 4.68
CA THR A 153 -7.58 -19.16 4.98
C THR A 153 -7.87 -18.68 6.41
N GLU A 154 -9.15 -18.73 6.82
CA GLU A 154 -9.55 -18.38 8.19
C GLU A 154 -8.95 -19.34 9.22
N LYS A 155 -8.93 -20.65 8.93
CA LYS A 155 -8.29 -21.64 9.80
C LYS A 155 -6.78 -21.41 9.95
N ILE A 156 -6.08 -21.08 8.86
CA ILE A 156 -4.66 -20.70 8.89
C ILE A 156 -4.47 -19.48 9.79
N TRP A 157 -5.31 -18.46 9.62
CA TRP A 157 -5.26 -17.25 10.44
C TRP A 157 -5.44 -17.54 11.93
N LYS A 158 -6.42 -18.37 12.27
CA LYS A 158 -6.66 -18.82 13.65
C LYS A 158 -5.47 -19.57 14.23
N LEU A 159 -4.94 -20.56 13.52
CA LEU A 159 -3.76 -21.32 13.94
C LEU A 159 -2.54 -20.42 14.13
N TRP A 160 -2.36 -19.43 13.26
CA TRP A 160 -1.27 -18.46 13.36
C TRP A 160 -1.35 -17.63 14.64
N LYS A 161 -2.56 -17.19 15.01
CA LYS A 161 -2.82 -16.48 16.26
C LYS A 161 -2.63 -17.36 17.48
N ASP A 162 -3.23 -18.55 17.49
CA ASP A 162 -3.22 -19.48 18.62
C ASP A 162 -1.79 -19.91 18.98
N LYS A 163 -0.94 -20.09 17.97
CA LYS A 163 0.50 -20.41 18.16
C LYS A 163 1.37 -19.20 18.48
N LYS A 164 0.79 -18.02 18.71
CA LYS A 164 1.48 -16.76 19.03
C LYS A 164 2.58 -16.38 18.03
N LEU A 165 2.46 -16.78 16.77
CA LEU A 165 3.42 -16.48 15.69
C LEU A 165 3.30 -15.04 15.15
N TYR A 166 2.60 -14.18 15.89
CA TYR A 166 2.22 -12.82 15.47
C TYR A 166 3.29 -11.77 15.81
N SER A 167 4.32 -12.11 16.58
CA SER A 167 5.16 -11.13 17.28
C SER A 167 5.99 -10.18 16.40
N ASN A 168 6.12 -10.40 15.08
CA ASN A 168 7.05 -9.62 14.25
C ASN A 168 6.54 -9.14 12.87
N ASN A 169 5.28 -9.35 12.49
CA ASN A 169 4.82 -8.98 11.13
C ASN A 169 3.98 -7.69 11.14
N LYS A 170 4.54 -6.61 10.55
CA LYS A 170 3.97 -5.26 10.55
C LYS A 170 2.85 -5.02 9.54
N ASP A 171 2.59 -5.93 8.60
CA ASP A 171 1.59 -5.76 7.52
C ASP A 171 0.57 -6.91 7.52
N ALA A 172 -0.64 -6.61 7.99
CA ALA A 172 -1.75 -7.56 8.08
C ALA A 172 -2.23 -8.07 6.71
N THR A 173 -2.07 -7.30 5.63
CA THR A 173 -2.52 -7.71 4.29
C THR A 173 -1.50 -8.49 3.54
N TYR A 174 -0.21 -8.21 3.75
CA TYR A 174 0.83 -9.13 3.33
C TYR A 174 0.62 -10.50 3.99
N MET A 175 0.30 -10.52 5.29
CA MET A 175 0.00 -11.77 6.00
C MET A 175 -1.23 -12.47 5.42
N GLU A 176 -2.34 -11.76 5.29
CA GLU A 176 -3.58 -12.30 4.73
C GLU A 176 -3.37 -12.88 3.31
N ASN A 177 -2.64 -12.16 2.45
CA ASN A 177 -2.36 -12.63 1.10
C ASN A 177 -1.52 -13.92 1.09
N ASN A 178 -0.53 -14.02 1.99
CA ASN A 178 0.25 -15.26 2.15
C ASN A 178 -0.60 -16.42 2.64
N PHE A 179 -1.55 -16.19 3.54
CA PHE A 179 -2.43 -17.26 4.03
C PHE A 179 -3.38 -17.76 2.95
N ARG A 180 -3.84 -16.89 2.05
CA ARG A 180 -4.62 -17.31 0.87
C ARG A 180 -3.79 -18.18 -0.07
N ILE A 181 -2.55 -17.78 -0.35
CA ILE A 181 -1.63 -18.58 -1.15
C ILE A 181 -1.36 -19.94 -0.47
N ALA A 182 -1.14 -19.93 0.84
CA ALA A 182 -0.93 -21.16 1.61
C ALA A 182 -2.16 -22.07 1.60
N ALA A 183 -3.37 -21.50 1.68
CA ALA A 183 -4.62 -22.24 1.58
C ALA A 183 -4.74 -22.94 0.23
N ASP A 184 -4.55 -22.20 -0.87
CA ASP A 184 -4.61 -22.73 -2.23
C ASP A 184 -3.54 -23.82 -2.45
N LYS A 185 -2.30 -23.57 -2.04
CA LYS A 185 -1.22 -24.57 -2.14
C LYS A 185 -1.46 -25.81 -1.29
N THR A 186 -2.02 -25.66 -0.09
CA THR A 186 -2.39 -26.79 0.76
C THR A 186 -3.45 -27.66 0.09
N ALA A 187 -4.50 -27.02 -0.45
CA ALA A 187 -5.56 -27.74 -1.17
C ALA A 187 -4.99 -28.49 -2.40
N THR A 188 -4.17 -27.81 -3.21
CA THR A 188 -3.52 -28.41 -4.39
C THR A 188 -2.60 -29.57 -4.00
N PHE A 189 -1.73 -29.37 -3.00
CA PHE A 189 -0.76 -30.39 -2.56
C PHE A 189 -1.44 -31.71 -2.18
N ILE A 190 -2.57 -31.62 -1.45
CA ILE A 190 -3.35 -32.78 -1.03
C ILE A 190 -3.91 -33.53 -2.23
N VAL A 191 -4.45 -32.81 -3.22
CA VAL A 191 -5.02 -33.41 -4.43
C VAL A 191 -3.93 -34.14 -5.21
N GLU A 192 -2.82 -33.46 -5.49
CA GLU A 192 -1.71 -33.98 -6.28
C GLU A 192 -1.00 -35.16 -5.62
N ASN A 193 -0.88 -35.16 -4.28
CA ASN A 193 -0.17 -36.19 -3.51
C ASN A 193 -1.11 -37.16 -2.79
N SER A 194 -2.39 -37.16 -3.12
CA SER A 194 -3.43 -37.97 -2.45
C SER A 194 -3.10 -39.46 -2.36
N HIS A 195 -2.43 -40.00 -3.38
CA HIS A 195 -1.97 -41.40 -3.47
C HIS A 195 -0.72 -41.71 -2.63
N ARG A 196 0.06 -40.69 -2.27
CA ARG A 196 1.31 -40.83 -1.49
C ARG A 196 1.09 -40.60 -0.01
N ILE A 197 0.11 -39.78 0.34
CA ILE A 197 -0.25 -39.46 1.72
C ILE A 197 -0.93 -40.67 2.36
N LYS A 198 -0.44 -41.10 3.53
CA LYS A 198 -0.93 -42.28 4.29
C LYS A 198 -1.95 -41.96 5.37
N LEU A 199 -2.42 -40.72 5.43
CA LEU A 199 -3.41 -40.27 6.41
C LEU A 199 -4.81 -40.82 6.13
N GLY A 200 -5.67 -40.86 7.16
CA GLY A 200 -7.07 -41.23 7.00
C GLY A 200 -7.84 -40.26 6.10
N ARG A 201 -8.98 -40.68 5.54
CA ARG A 201 -9.78 -39.86 4.60
C ARG A 201 -10.17 -38.49 5.17
N LEU A 202 -10.48 -38.42 6.47
CA LEU A 202 -10.83 -37.17 7.16
C LEU A 202 -9.62 -36.25 7.34
N GLU A 203 -8.45 -36.81 7.61
CA GLU A 203 -7.19 -36.09 7.76
C GLU A 203 -6.64 -35.57 6.42
N LYS A 204 -7.03 -36.20 5.31
CA LYS A 204 -6.76 -35.75 3.94
C LYS A 204 -7.67 -34.60 3.47
N THR A 205 -8.53 -34.05 4.33
CA THR A 205 -9.26 -32.81 3.98
C THR A 205 -8.33 -31.60 4.18
N PRO A 206 -8.39 -30.57 3.33
CA PRO A 206 -7.55 -29.37 3.49
C PRO A 206 -7.65 -28.73 4.87
N LEU A 207 -8.87 -28.70 5.43
CA LEU A 207 -9.11 -28.18 6.77
C LEU A 207 -8.37 -28.98 7.84
N MET A 208 -8.34 -30.31 7.79
CA MET A 208 -7.63 -31.09 8.82
C MET A 208 -6.12 -31.11 8.57
N PHE A 209 -5.73 -31.21 7.30
CA PHE A 209 -4.34 -31.36 6.88
C PHE A 209 -3.47 -30.14 7.22
N ILE A 210 -4.05 -28.95 7.31
CA ILE A 210 -3.30 -27.73 7.63
C ILE A 210 -2.56 -27.79 8.98
N ASN A 211 -3.00 -28.64 9.91
CA ASN A 211 -2.27 -28.86 11.16
C ASN A 211 -0.86 -29.44 10.89
N TYR A 212 -0.74 -30.36 9.92
CA TYR A 212 0.56 -30.92 9.52
C TYR A 212 1.42 -29.88 8.81
N VAL A 213 0.82 -28.98 8.02
CA VAL A 213 1.52 -27.84 7.41
C VAL A 213 2.17 -26.96 8.49
N PHE A 214 1.41 -26.59 9.53
CA PHE A 214 1.97 -25.81 10.63
C PHE A 214 3.03 -26.58 11.42
N ASN A 215 2.81 -27.87 11.68
CA ASN A 215 3.79 -28.68 12.40
C ASN A 215 5.10 -28.84 11.60
N ALA A 216 5.00 -29.01 10.27
CA ALA A 216 6.16 -29.03 9.38
C ALA A 216 6.91 -27.69 9.40
N ALA A 217 6.19 -26.56 9.37
CA ALA A 217 6.80 -25.23 9.45
C ALA A 217 7.54 -25.00 10.79
N LEU A 218 7.05 -25.60 11.87
CA LEU A 218 7.62 -25.50 13.22
C LEU A 218 8.72 -26.54 13.49
N ASN A 219 8.89 -27.52 12.60
CA ASN A 219 9.86 -28.60 12.77
C ASN A 219 11.29 -28.08 12.55
N GLY A 220 11.88 -27.55 13.62
CA GLY A 220 13.14 -26.80 13.62
C GLY A 220 13.32 -25.88 14.83
N GLY A 221 12.29 -25.73 15.66
CA GLY A 221 12.40 -25.20 17.04
C GLY A 221 12.38 -23.68 17.18
N ASP A 222 12.65 -22.91 16.13
CA ASP A 222 12.60 -21.45 16.20
C ASP A 222 11.26 -20.90 15.69
N THR A 223 10.28 -20.85 16.60
CA THR A 223 8.95 -20.29 16.33
C THR A 223 8.99 -18.78 16.05
N GLU A 224 10.05 -18.08 16.46
CA GLU A 224 10.18 -16.62 16.28
C GLU A 224 10.60 -16.24 14.86
N ARG A 225 11.13 -17.20 14.08
CA ARG A 225 11.56 -16.98 12.68
C ARG A 225 10.53 -17.31 11.62
N ILE A 226 9.42 -17.95 11.99
CA ILE A 226 8.42 -18.40 11.02
C ILE A 226 7.57 -17.21 10.57
N ARG A 227 7.68 -16.87 9.29
CA ARG A 227 6.94 -15.77 8.66
C ARG A 227 5.78 -16.34 7.83
N PRO A 228 4.69 -15.60 7.59
CA PRO A 228 3.60 -16.04 6.70
C PRO A 228 4.11 -16.49 5.33
N GLY A 229 5.16 -15.83 4.81
CA GLY A 229 5.86 -16.20 3.59
C GLY A 229 6.48 -17.60 3.59
N SER A 230 6.76 -18.18 4.76
CA SER A 230 7.37 -19.51 4.91
C SER A 230 6.42 -20.64 4.51
N ILE A 231 5.11 -20.48 4.72
CA ILE A 231 4.09 -21.49 4.38
C ILE A 231 3.35 -21.18 3.07
N SER A 232 3.73 -20.11 2.37
CA SER A 232 3.13 -19.70 1.09
C SER A 232 4.06 -19.86 -0.12
N ASN A 233 5.35 -20.16 0.08
CA ASN A 233 6.31 -20.33 -1.02
C ASN A 233 6.32 -21.77 -1.59
N ASP A 234 6.85 -21.96 -2.80
CA ASP A 234 6.90 -23.27 -3.47
C ASP A 234 7.82 -24.27 -2.76
N TYR A 235 9.00 -23.81 -2.33
CA TYR A 235 10.00 -24.64 -1.66
C TYR A 235 9.43 -25.38 -0.43
N PHE A 236 8.51 -24.74 0.29
CA PHE A 236 7.83 -25.37 1.41
C PHE A 236 7.05 -26.62 0.99
N TYR A 237 6.28 -26.56 -0.10
CA TYR A 237 5.45 -27.68 -0.56
C TYR A 237 6.21 -28.70 -1.41
N SER A 238 7.31 -28.31 -2.06
CA SER A 238 8.13 -29.24 -2.83
C SER A 238 9.14 -30.00 -1.96
N GLU A 239 9.69 -29.37 -0.91
CA GLU A 239 10.79 -29.94 -0.13
C GLU A 239 10.45 -30.11 1.36
N ILE A 240 10.09 -29.03 2.06
CA ILE A 240 9.97 -29.03 3.54
C ILE A 240 8.84 -29.95 4.00
N LEU A 241 7.64 -29.74 3.47
CA LEU A 241 6.43 -30.47 3.85
C LEU A 241 6.54 -31.96 3.48
N PRO A 242 6.90 -32.36 2.24
CA PRO A 242 7.12 -33.77 1.93
C PRO A 242 8.17 -34.43 2.82
N THR A 243 9.28 -33.75 3.10
CA THR A 243 10.34 -34.27 3.98
C THR A 243 9.81 -34.51 5.39
N TYR A 244 9.07 -33.55 5.95
CA TYR A 244 8.41 -33.72 7.25
C TYR A 244 7.45 -34.91 7.24
N LEU A 245 6.59 -35.01 6.23
CA LEU A 245 5.58 -36.08 6.16
C LEU A 245 6.24 -37.45 6.04
N LYS A 246 7.30 -37.59 5.22
CA LYS A 246 8.06 -38.85 5.09
C LYS A 246 8.75 -39.24 6.39
N LYS A 247 9.44 -38.29 7.05
CA LYS A 247 10.11 -38.53 8.34
C LYS A 247 9.15 -39.03 9.42
N ASN A 248 7.90 -38.59 9.37
CA ASN A 248 6.86 -38.98 10.33
C ASN A 248 5.94 -40.12 9.81
N GLY A 249 6.29 -40.77 8.70
CA GLY A 249 5.51 -41.90 8.16
C GLY A 249 4.16 -41.53 7.54
N PHE A 250 3.85 -40.25 7.36
CA PHE A 250 2.60 -39.76 6.77
C PHE A 250 2.62 -39.76 5.23
N MET A 251 3.76 -40.03 4.60
CA MET A 251 3.92 -40.04 3.14
C MET A 251 4.94 -41.08 2.68
N ASN A 252 4.71 -41.68 1.50
CA ASN A 252 5.69 -42.49 0.74
C ASN A 252 6.69 -41.63 -0.04
#